data_AF-A0A0M1JDW1-F1
#
_entry.id   AF-A0A0M1JDW1-F1
#
_cell.length_a   1.000
_cell.length_b   1.000
_cell.length_c   1.000
_cell.angle_alpha   90.00
_cell.angle_beta   90.00
_cell.angle_gamma   90.00
#
_symmetry.space_group_name_H-M   'P 1'
#
loop_
_entity.id
_entity.type
_entity.pdbx_description
1 polymer ?
#
loop_
_entity_poly.entity_id
_entity_poly.type
_entity_poly.pdbx_seq_one_letter_code
_entity_poly.pdbx_strand_id
1 'polypeptide(L)'
;MTLQATDVTKIAHLARMEITDQDTERYAKELSSILDLVAQLNQASTDQVTPMAHPLHMHQRLRDDVVTEYDQHSKYQTIAPLTVDGLYLVPKVID
;
A
#
# COMPACT_ATOMS: atom_id res chain seq x y z
N MET A 1 16.81 4.02 -15.17
CA MET A 1 16.55 5.33 -14.52
C MET A 1 17.16 5.26 -13.13
N THR A 2 17.87 6.29 -12.68
CA THR A 2 18.59 6.23 -11.39
C THR A 2 17.83 7.01 -10.32
N LEU A 3 17.36 6.32 -9.29
CA LEU A 3 16.76 6.93 -8.10
C LEU A 3 17.84 7.52 -7.20
N GLN A 4 17.52 8.65 -6.56
CA GLN A 4 18.34 9.24 -5.50
C GLN A 4 17.81 8.84 -4.11
N ALA A 5 18.65 8.95 -3.08
CA ALA A 5 18.24 8.70 -1.69
C ALA A 5 17.00 9.52 -1.29
N THR A 6 16.90 10.77 -1.74
CA THR A 6 15.73 11.64 -1.51
C THR A 6 14.44 11.08 -2.11
N ASP A 7 14.50 10.35 -3.21
CA ASP A 7 13.33 9.74 -3.84
C ASP A 7 12.86 8.54 -3.02
N VAL A 8 13.80 7.76 -2.47
CA VAL A 8 13.50 6.66 -1.55
C VAL A 8 12.81 7.18 -0.28
N THR A 9 13.31 8.28 0.31
CA THR A 9 12.67 8.89 1.48
C THR A 9 11.24 9.36 1.19
N LYS A 10 11.00 9.95 0.01
CA LYS A 10 9.64 10.36 -0.39
C LYS A 10 8.70 9.16 -0.56
N ILE A 11 9.18 8.09 -1.19
CA ILE A 11 8.40 6.86 -1.38
C ILE A 11 8.10 6.21 -0.02
N ALA A 12 9.07 6.14 0.88
CA ALA A 12 8.90 5.61 2.23
C ALA A 12 7.86 6.42 3.03
N HIS A 13 7.89 7.75 2.92
CA HIS A 13 6.88 8.61 3.53
C HIS A 13 5.46 8.30 3.00
N LEU A 14 5.30 8.15 1.68
CA LEU A 14 4.01 7.79 1.07
C LEU A 14 3.51 6.41 1.52
N ALA A 15 4.43 5.45 1.69
CA ALA A 15 4.14 4.10 2.17
C ALA A 15 4.00 3.99 3.70
N ARG A 16 4.21 5.09 4.45
CA ARG A 16 4.27 5.11 5.92
C ARG A 16 5.28 4.12 6.49
N MET A 17 6.43 4.01 5.82
CA MET A 17 7.57 3.19 6.26
C MET A 17 8.66 4.08 6.83
N GLU A 18 9.12 3.75 8.03
CA GLU A 18 10.33 4.32 8.60
C GLU A 18 11.55 3.59 8.01
N ILE A 19 12.52 4.35 7.51
CA ILE A 19 13.78 3.84 6.98
C ILE A 19 14.92 4.65 7.56
N THR A 20 16.05 3.99 7.82
CA THR A 20 17.24 4.68 8.33
C THR A 20 18.00 5.33 7.18
N ASP A 21 18.68 6.45 7.45
CA ASP A 21 19.52 7.12 6.45
C ASP A 21 20.61 6.19 5.90
N GLN A 22 21.13 5.28 6.73
CA GLN A 22 22.15 4.30 6.34
C GLN A 22 21.64 3.31 5.29
N ASP A 23 20.35 3.00 5.29
CA ASP A 23 19.75 2.07 4.33
C ASP A 23 19.34 2.76 3.01
N THR A 24 19.18 4.10 3.01
CA THR A 24 18.63 4.84 1.86
C THR A 24 19.47 4.68 0.59
N GLU A 25 20.80 4.73 0.69
CA GLU A 25 21.70 4.58 -0.46
C GLU A 25 21.63 3.16 -1.05
N ARG A 26 21.60 2.15 -0.18
CA ARG A 26 21.44 0.75 -0.60
C ARG A 26 20.11 0.57 -1.33
N TYR A 27 19.02 1.05 -0.74
CA TYR A 27 17.70 0.95 -1.35
C TYR A 27 17.59 1.72 -2.66
N ALA A 28 18.23 2.88 -2.79
CA ALA A 28 18.24 3.63 -4.05
C ALA A 28 18.89 2.80 -5.17
N LYS A 29 19.99 2.11 -4.89
CA LYS A 29 20.66 1.22 -5.85
C LYS A 29 19.83 -0.01 -6.20
N GLU A 30 19.26 -0.68 -5.19
CA GLU A 30 18.43 -1.88 -5.39
C GLU A 30 17.16 -1.55 -6.19
N LEU A 31 16.45 -0.49 -5.82
CA LEU A 31 15.24 -0.05 -6.53
C LEU A 31 15.55 0.42 -7.95
N SER A 32 16.67 1.12 -8.17
CA SER A 32 17.10 1.49 -9.53
C SER A 32 17.32 0.25 -10.40
N SER A 33 17.94 -0.80 -9.83
CA SER A 33 18.17 -2.07 -10.54
C SER A 33 16.85 -2.77 -10.89
N ILE A 34 15.86 -2.74 -9.99
CA ILE A 34 14.52 -3.28 -10.25
C ILE A 34 13.81 -2.48 -11.35
N LEU A 35 13.89 -1.14 -11.32
CA LEU A 35 13.30 -0.30 -12.35
C LEU A 35 13.95 -0.51 -13.73
N ASP A 36 15.26 -0.75 -13.78
CA ASP A 36 15.96 -1.07 -15.02
C ASP A 36 15.53 -2.44 -15.58
N LEU A 37 15.24 -3.43 -14.72
CA LEU A 37 14.62 -4.69 -15.14
C LEU A 37 13.21 -4.48 -15.70
N VAL A 38 12.37 -3.72 -15.01
CA VAL A 38 11.00 -3.41 -15.44
C VAL A 38 10.99 -2.62 -16.75
N ALA A 39 11.98 -1.75 -16.97
CA ALA A 39 12.10 -0.97 -18.20
C ALA A 39 12.26 -1.83 -19.46
N GLN A 40 12.65 -3.11 -19.34
CA GLN A 40 12.69 -4.05 -20.47
C GLN A 40 11.29 -4.29 -21.07
N LEU A 41 10.22 -4.14 -20.27
CA LEU A 41 8.83 -4.27 -20.74
C LEU A 41 8.46 -3.18 -21.76
N ASN A 42 9.14 -2.04 -21.77
CA ASN A 42 8.93 -0.96 -22.74
C ASN A 42 9.28 -1.37 -24.19
N GLN A 43 9.95 -2.52 -24.39
CA GLN A 43 10.24 -3.06 -25.73
C GLN A 43 8.99 -3.65 -26.39
N ALA A 44 7.96 -4.00 -25.62
CA ALA A 44 6.69 -4.47 -26.15
C ALA A 44 5.80 -3.28 -26.55
N SER A 45 5.27 -3.28 -27.77
CA SER A 45 4.31 -2.26 -28.23
C SER A 45 2.93 -2.50 -27.61
N THR A 46 2.39 -1.48 -26.94
CA THR A 46 1.08 -1.53 -26.26
C THR A 46 0.10 -0.45 -26.75
N ASP A 47 0.39 0.24 -27.87
CA ASP A 47 -0.38 1.40 -28.35
C ASP A 47 -1.88 1.13 -28.59
N GLN A 48 -2.23 -0.12 -28.89
CA GLN A 48 -3.60 -0.57 -29.18
C GLN A 48 -4.07 -1.67 -28.23
N VAL A 49 -3.40 -1.81 -27.08
CA VAL A 49 -3.73 -2.83 -26.07
C VAL A 49 -4.43 -2.16 -24.89
N THR A 50 -5.65 -2.61 -24.58
CA THR A 50 -6.36 -2.14 -23.39
C THR A 50 -5.75 -2.77 -22.12
N PRO A 51 -5.53 -2.00 -21.04
CA PRO A 51 -5.04 -2.55 -19.78
C PRO A 51 -6.00 -3.60 -19.20
N MET A 52 -5.45 -4.72 -18.75
CA MET A 52 -6.22 -5.78 -18.09
C MET A 52 -6.20 -5.59 -16.57
N ALA A 53 -7.30 -5.09 -16.00
CA ALA A 53 -7.44 -4.92 -14.54
C ALA A 53 -7.83 -6.22 -13.82
N HIS A 54 -8.66 -7.05 -14.46
CA HIS A 54 -9.11 -8.34 -13.95
C HIS A 54 -8.91 -9.41 -15.02
N PRO A 55 -8.40 -10.60 -14.67
CA PRO A 55 -8.18 -11.68 -15.65
C PRO A 55 -9.48 -12.35 -16.10
N LEU A 56 -10.58 -12.17 -15.36
CA LEU A 56 -11.88 -12.74 -15.66
C LEU A 56 -12.88 -11.63 -16.01
N HIS A 57 -13.81 -11.93 -16.91
CA HIS A 57 -14.95 -11.06 -17.20
C HIS A 57 -15.94 -11.09 -16.04
N MET A 58 -15.80 -10.12 -15.13
CA MET A 58 -16.67 -9.98 -13.98
C MET A 58 -17.73 -8.90 -14.25
N HIS A 59 -18.97 -9.18 -13.87
CA HIS A 59 -20.00 -8.16 -13.74
C HIS A 59 -19.99 -7.63 -12.30
N GLN A 60 -20.50 -6.41 -12.11
CA GLN A 60 -20.65 -5.85 -10.77
C GLN A 60 -21.62 -6.69 -9.96
N ARG A 61 -21.14 -7.35 -8.91
CA ARG A 61 -22.00 -8.06 -7.97
C ARG A 61 -22.64 -7.07 -7.02
N LEU A 62 -23.96 -7.08 -6.96
CA LEU A 62 -24.70 -6.31 -5.97
C LEU A 62 -24.75 -7.09 -4.65
N ARG A 63 -24.72 -6.35 -3.55
CA ARG A 63 -25.01 -6.86 -2.20
C ARG A 63 -26.44 -6.46 -1.87
N ASP A 64 -27.21 -7.39 -1.31
CA ASP A 64 -28.57 -7.11 -0.85
C ASP A 64 -28.57 -6.04 0.25
N ASP A 65 -29.58 -5.18 0.24
CA ASP A 65 -29.77 -4.12 1.25
C ASP A 65 -30.44 -4.69 2.50
N VAL A 66 -29.71 -5.57 3.20
CA VAL A 66 -30.16 -6.22 4.43
C VAL A 66 -29.11 -6.04 5.53
N VAL A 67 -29.58 -5.85 6.76
CA VAL A 67 -28.73 -5.76 7.96
C VAL A 67 -28.22 -7.16 8.29
N THR A 68 -26.91 -7.29 8.50
CA THR A 68 -26.23 -8.56 8.82
C THR A 68 -25.37 -8.49 10.07
N GLU A 69 -25.27 -7.32 10.67
CA GLU A 69 -24.33 -6.99 11.73
C GLU A 69 -24.85 -7.44 13.09
N TYR A 70 -23.91 -7.95 13.90
CA TYR A 70 -24.11 -8.27 15.31
C TYR A 70 -23.00 -7.62 16.12
N ASP A 71 -23.23 -7.37 17.41
CA ASP A 71 -22.20 -6.83 18.29
C ASP A 71 -21.00 -7.79 18.37
N GLN A 72 -19.83 -7.30 17.95
CA GLN A 72 -18.54 -7.99 18.03
C GLN A 72 -17.50 -7.14 18.76
N HIS A 73 -17.94 -6.18 19.57
CA HIS A 73 -17.09 -5.22 20.28
C HIS A 73 -15.97 -5.89 21.08
N SER A 74 -16.33 -6.86 21.94
CA SER A 74 -15.35 -7.62 22.73
C SER A 74 -14.35 -8.37 21.85
N LYS A 75 -14.83 -9.01 20.78
CA LYS A 75 -13.99 -9.79 19.85
C LYS A 75 -12.95 -8.91 19.16
N TYR A 76 -13.35 -7.74 18.66
CA TYR A 76 -12.45 -6.87 17.91
C TYR A 76 -11.35 -6.25 18.79
N GLN A 77 -11.65 -6.00 20.06
CA GLN A 77 -10.65 -5.46 20.97
C GLN A 77 -9.57 -6.47 21.38
N THR A 78 -9.81 -7.78 21.23
CA THR A 78 -8.82 -8.81 21.62
C THR A 78 -7.49 -8.71 20.85
N ILE A 79 -7.51 -8.18 19.63
CA ILE A 79 -6.33 -8.03 18.77
C ILE A 79 -5.80 -6.59 18.73
N ALA A 80 -6.47 -5.67 19.42
CA ALA A 80 -6.13 -4.27 19.37
C ALA A 80 -4.92 -3.97 20.27
N PRO A 81 -3.92 -3.19 19.78
CA PRO A 81 -2.75 -2.85 20.59
C PRO A 81 -3.08 -2.08 21.86
N LEU A 82 -4.08 -1.21 21.82
CA LEU A 82 -4.50 -0.41 22.97
C LEU A 82 -5.97 0.00 22.85
N THR A 83 -6.73 -0.27 23.92
CA THR A 83 -8.13 0.17 24.05
C THR A 83 -8.38 0.76 25.42
N VAL A 84 -9.23 1.80 25.49
CA VAL A 84 -9.72 2.43 26.73
C VAL A 84 -11.18 2.77 26.53
N ASP A 85 -12.01 2.48 27.53
CA ASP A 85 -13.46 2.74 27.54
C ASP A 85 -14.19 2.25 26.27
N GLY A 86 -13.71 1.13 25.72
CA GLY A 86 -14.28 0.52 24.52
C GLY A 86 -13.92 1.20 23.19
N LEU A 87 -12.91 2.07 23.19
CA LEU A 87 -12.40 2.80 22.02
C LEU A 87 -10.95 2.41 21.70
N TYR A 88 -10.56 2.50 20.43
CA TYR A 88 -9.16 2.35 20.00
C TYR A 88 -8.39 3.64 20.28
N LEU A 89 -7.35 3.54 21.09
CA LEU A 89 -6.49 4.68 21.35
C LEU A 89 -5.43 4.82 20.26
N VAL A 90 -5.36 6.01 19.69
CA VAL A 90 -4.32 6.42 18.75
C VAL A 90 -3.69 7.73 19.22
N PRO A 91 -2.39 7.97 18.94
CA PRO A 91 -1.78 9.26 19.23
C PRO A 91 -2.55 10.39 18.55
N LYS A 92 -2.89 11.43 19.33
CA LYS A 92 -3.49 12.64 18.78
C LYS A 92 -2.42 13.38 17.98
N VAL A 93 -2.71 13.71 16.73
CA VAL A 93 -1.88 14.64 15.96
C VAL A 93 -2.09 16.03 16.56
N ILE A 94 -1.02 16.62 17.09
CA ILE A 94 -0.98 18.00 17.59
C ILE A 94 0.16 18.66 16.79
N ASP A 95 -0.17 19.69 16.04
CA ASP A 95 0.79 20.52 15.30
C ASP A 95 1.54 21.48 16.23
#